data_AF-A0A443Q684-F1
#
_entry.id   AF-A0A443Q684-F1
#
_cell.length_a   1.000
_cell.length_b   1.000
_cell.length_c   1.000
_cell.angle_alpha   90.00
_cell.angle_beta   90.00
_cell.angle_gamma   90.00
#
_symmetry.space_group_name_H-M   'P 1'
#
loop_
_entity.id
_entity.type
_entity.pdbx_description
1 polymer ?
#
loop_
_entity_poly.entity_id
_entity_poly.type
_entity_poly.pdbx_seq_one_letter_code
_entity_poly.pdbx_strand_id
1 'polypeptide(L)'
;MMPSYVLCPPEEFVTESYRIKPEIIKKFNEILEFYNGTHNFQNFTSKKLPTDPSSMRHIVSVICGQPLIRDGIEFVIVEVKGESFMMHQIRKMIGLAIAI
;
A
#
# COMPACT_ATOMS: atom_id res chain seq x y z
N MET A 1 1.71 0.08 9.56
CA MET A 1 1.57 -1.30 10.07
C MET A 1 0.13 -1.72 9.85
N MET A 2 -0.09 -2.89 9.26
CA MET A 2 -1.41 -3.46 9.02
C MET A 2 -1.35 -4.97 9.23
N PRO A 3 -2.44 -5.64 9.64
CA PRO A 3 -2.47 -7.09 9.73
C PRO A 3 -2.15 -7.72 8.37
N SER A 4 -1.38 -8.80 8.32
CA SER A 4 -0.96 -9.41 7.06
C SER A 4 -2.12 -10.01 6.27
N TYR A 5 -3.20 -10.41 6.97
CA TYR A 5 -4.39 -10.98 6.37
C TYR A 5 -5.17 -10.03 5.46
N VAL A 6 -4.87 -8.72 5.48
CA VAL A 6 -5.47 -7.78 4.50
C VAL A 6 -5.00 -8.06 3.07
N LEU A 7 -3.91 -8.81 2.90
CA LEU A 7 -3.36 -9.23 1.60
C LEU A 7 -3.78 -10.66 1.22
N CYS A 8 -4.69 -11.27 1.98
CA CYS A 8 -5.18 -12.61 1.72
C CYS A 8 -5.99 -12.64 0.41
N PRO A 9 -5.77 -13.63 -0.49
CA PRO A 9 -6.58 -13.79 -1.70
C PRO A 9 -8.07 -13.91 -1.36
N PRO A 10 -8.98 -13.34 -2.17
CA PRO A 10 -10.41 -13.28 -1.85
C PRO A 10 -11.08 -14.67 -1.79
N GLU A 11 -10.45 -15.70 -2.35
CA GLU A 11 -10.94 -17.08 -2.31
C GLU A 11 -10.66 -17.79 -0.97
N GLU A 12 -9.81 -17.23 -0.10
CA GLU A 12 -9.42 -17.82 1.18
C GLU A 12 -10.21 -17.22 2.35
N PHE A 13 -10.64 -18.07 3.30
CA PHE A 13 -11.25 -17.59 4.55
C PHE A 13 -10.19 -17.09 5.51
N VAL A 14 -10.38 -15.86 6.00
CA VAL A 14 -9.42 -15.20 6.89
C VAL A 14 -9.77 -15.45 8.36
N THR A 15 -8.77 -15.88 9.13
CA THR A 15 -8.78 -15.90 10.60
C THR A 15 -7.52 -15.22 11.13
N GLU A 16 -7.45 -14.94 12.42
CA GLU A 16 -6.25 -14.37 13.07
C GLU A 16 -5.04 -15.32 13.03
N SER A 17 -5.25 -16.60 12.73
CA SER A 17 -4.17 -17.58 12.50
C SER A 17 -3.57 -17.53 11.10
N TYR A 18 -4.06 -16.66 10.21
CA TYR A 18 -3.48 -16.47 8.88
C TYR A 18 -2.00 -16.08 8.97
N ARG A 19 -1.18 -16.68 8.11
CA ARG A 19 0.23 -16.33 7.92
C ARG A 19 0.49 -16.11 6.45
N ILE A 20 1.00 -14.93 6.12
CA ILE A 20 1.20 -14.52 4.74
C ILE A 20 2.35 -15.30 4.11
N LYS A 21 2.13 -15.77 2.88
CA LYS A 21 3.17 -16.44 2.11
C LYS A 21 4.13 -15.42 1.50
N PRO A 22 5.45 -15.71 1.40
CA PRO A 22 6.42 -14.78 0.84
C PRO A 22 6.06 -14.29 -0.58
N GLU A 23 5.48 -15.17 -1.38
CA GLU A 23 5.01 -14.91 -2.74
C GLU A 23 3.88 -13.86 -2.80
N ILE A 24 3.04 -13.76 -1.77
CA ILE A 24 2.01 -12.70 -1.69
C ILE A 24 2.69 -11.35 -1.41
N ILE A 25 3.65 -11.31 -0.48
CA ILE A 25 4.44 -10.09 -0.22
C ILE A 25 5.20 -9.66 -1.48
N LYS A 26 5.77 -10.62 -2.22
CA LYS A 26 6.47 -10.35 -3.47
C LYS A 26 5.54 -9.68 -4.49
N LYS A 27 4.36 -10.26 -4.75
CA LYS A 27 3.35 -9.66 -5.65
C LYS A 27 2.90 -8.29 -5.18
N PHE A 28 2.68 -8.13 -3.88
CA PHE A 28 2.29 -6.84 -3.32
C PHE A 28 3.39 -5.79 -3.53
N ASN A 29 4.66 -6.14 -3.37
CA ASN A 29 5.78 -5.26 -3.67
C ASN A 29 5.89 -4.91 -5.17
N GLU A 30 5.61 -5.85 -6.08
CA GLU A 30 5.54 -5.59 -7.52
C GLU A 30 4.45 -4.54 -7.84
N ILE A 31 3.31 -4.58 -7.14
CA ILE A 31 2.25 -3.57 -7.26
C ILE A 31 2.70 -2.21 -6.70
N LEU A 32 3.33 -2.21 -5.52
CA LEU A 32 3.79 -0.98 -4.87
C LEU A 32 4.86 -0.24 -5.69
N GLU A 33 5.68 -0.97 -6.44
CA GLU A 33 6.73 -0.40 -7.29
C GLU A 33 6.19 0.56 -8.36
N PHE A 34 4.95 0.37 -8.84
CA PHE A 34 4.31 1.27 -9.79
C PHE A 34 4.08 2.69 -9.24
N TYR A 35 4.13 2.88 -7.92
CA TYR A 35 4.02 4.20 -7.33
C TYR A 35 5.33 4.99 -7.38
N ASN A 36 6.48 4.34 -7.55
CA ASN A 36 7.79 5.00 -7.55
C ASN A 36 7.91 5.96 -8.75
N GLY A 37 8.59 7.08 -8.54
CA GLY A 37 8.74 8.14 -9.53
C GLY A 37 7.66 9.23 -9.42
N THR A 38 7.50 9.98 -10.51
CA THR A 38 6.65 11.18 -10.55
C THR A 38 5.36 10.89 -11.32
N HIS A 39 4.22 10.96 -10.64
CA HIS A 39 2.91 10.64 -11.22
C HIS A 39 1.87 11.70 -10.86
N ASN A 40 0.76 11.70 -11.60
CA ASN A 40 -0.43 12.47 -11.23
C ASN A 40 -1.27 11.66 -10.21
N PHE A 41 -1.26 12.10 -8.95
CA PHE A 41 -1.96 11.43 -7.85
C PHE A 41 -3.38 11.98 -7.59
N GLN A 42 -4.05 12.60 -8.57
CA GLN A 42 -5.35 13.26 -8.36
C GLN A 42 -6.44 12.32 -7.77
N ASN A 43 -6.50 11.06 -8.22
CA ASN A 43 -7.44 10.06 -7.69
C ASN A 43 -7.12 9.61 -6.25
N PHE A 44 -5.88 9.83 -5.80
CA PHE A 44 -5.41 9.48 -4.47
C PHE A 44 -5.66 10.59 -3.45
N THR A 45 -6.39 11.64 -3.79
CA THR A 45 -6.84 12.64 -2.80
C THR A 45 -8.31 12.98 -3.01
N SER A 46 -8.80 14.01 -2.32
CA SER A 46 -10.15 14.54 -2.45
C SER A 46 -10.08 16.00 -2.91
N LYS A 47 -11.13 16.48 -3.59
CA LYS A 47 -11.27 17.90 -3.99
C LYS A 47 -10.15 18.43 -4.90
N LYS A 48 -9.62 17.59 -5.79
CA LYS A 48 -8.69 17.99 -6.86
C LYS A 48 -9.34 17.80 -8.22
N LEU A 49 -9.10 18.73 -9.14
CA LEU A 49 -9.48 18.57 -10.54
C LEU A 49 -8.41 17.73 -11.26
N PRO A 50 -8.78 16.96 -12.30
CA PRO A 50 -7.80 16.16 -13.06
C PRO A 50 -6.67 17.00 -13.69
N THR A 51 -6.95 18.27 -13.98
CA THR A 51 -6.01 19.23 -14.59
C THR A 51 -5.21 20.06 -13.59
N ASP A 52 -5.40 19.85 -12.26
CA ASP A 52 -4.67 20.61 -11.25
C ASP A 52 -3.19 20.13 -11.18
N PRO A 53 -2.21 20.96 -11.59
CA PRO A 53 -0.80 20.54 -11.62
C PRO A 53 -0.26 20.25 -10.22
N SER A 54 -0.90 20.78 -9.17
CA SER A 54 -0.52 20.50 -7.79
C SER A 54 -0.93 19.10 -7.31
N SER A 55 -1.40 18.22 -8.20
CA SER A 55 -1.57 16.78 -7.96
C SER A 55 -0.37 15.92 -8.38
N MET A 56 0.63 16.49 -9.05
CA MET A 56 1.88 15.79 -9.36
C MET A 56 2.69 15.55 -8.09
N ARG A 57 3.05 14.30 -7.79
CA ARG A 57 3.88 13.95 -6.62
C ARG A 57 5.00 13.01 -7.02
N HIS A 58 6.11 13.14 -6.31
CA HIS A 58 7.27 12.27 -6.45
C HIS A 58 7.37 11.33 -5.25
N ILE A 59 7.33 10.03 -5.54
CA ILE A 59 7.54 8.96 -4.58
C ILE A 59 8.93 8.39 -4.82
N VAL A 60 9.75 8.41 -3.77
CA VAL A 60 11.13 7.92 -3.81
C VAL A 60 11.13 6.39 -3.70
N SER A 61 10.35 5.84 -2.78
CA SER A 61 10.23 4.39 -2.60
C SER A 61 8.97 4.01 -1.85
N VAL A 62 8.37 2.87 -2.23
CA VAL A 62 7.33 2.19 -1.45
C VAL A 62 7.69 0.71 -1.34
N ILE A 63 7.73 0.17 -0.14
CA ILE A 63 8.10 -1.23 0.10
C ILE A 63 7.38 -1.82 1.29
N CYS A 64 6.88 -3.04 1.13
CA CYS A 64 6.39 -3.89 2.20
C CYS A 64 7.52 -4.78 2.73
N GLY A 65 7.82 -4.64 4.01
CA GLY A 65 8.82 -5.44 4.72
C GLY A 65 8.34 -6.86 5.05
N GLN A 66 9.21 -7.59 5.75
CA GLN A 66 8.91 -8.94 6.27
C GLN A 66 7.83 -8.90 7.35
N PRO A 67 7.01 -9.96 7.48
CA PRO A 67 5.97 -10.02 8.49
C PRO A 67 6.57 -10.13 9.89
N LEU A 68 5.83 -9.64 10.88
CA LEU A 68 6.15 -9.72 12.30
C LEU A 68 4.92 -10.14 13.09
N ILE A 69 5.10 -10.91 14.16
CA ILE A 69 4.00 -11.34 15.02
C ILE A 69 3.95 -10.45 16.26
N ARG A 70 2.76 -9.94 16.60
CA ARG A 70 2.46 -9.24 17.85
C ARG A 70 1.11 -9.74 18.38
N ASP A 71 1.09 -10.16 19.64
CA ASP A 71 -0.12 -10.64 20.32
C ASP A 71 -0.86 -11.74 19.54
N GLY A 72 -0.11 -12.65 18.92
CA GLY A 72 -0.66 -13.75 18.11
C GLY A 72 -1.09 -13.37 16.69
N ILE A 73 -1.19 -12.07 16.38
CA ILE A 73 -1.57 -11.55 15.05
C ILE A 73 -0.30 -11.23 14.26
N GLU A 74 -0.30 -11.61 12.99
CA GLU A 74 0.78 -11.28 12.06
C GLU A 74 0.51 -9.93 11.38
N PHE A 75 1.53 -9.09 11.31
CA PHE A 75 1.50 -7.76 10.72
C PHE A 75 2.57 -7.60 9.66
N VAL A 76 2.32 -6.72 8.71
CA VAL A 76 3.32 -6.20 7.77
C VAL A 76 3.47 -4.69 7.94
N ILE A 77 4.67 -4.19 7.64
CA ILE A 77 4.98 -2.76 7.63
C ILE A 77 5.26 -2.34 6.20
N VAL A 78 4.45 -1.40 5.70
CA VAL A 78 4.73 -0.72 4.44
C VAL A 78 5.39 0.62 4.76
N GLU A 79 6.59 0.81 4.23
CA GLU A 79 7.33 2.06 4.29
C GLU A 79 7.11 2.84 2.99
N VAL A 80 6.77 4.12 3.12
CA VAL A 80 6.52 5.03 2.00
C VAL A 80 7.41 6.25 2.19
N LYS A 81 8.30 6.50 1.24
CA LYS A 81 9.17 7.68 1.17
C LYS A 81 8.80 8.50 -0.05
N GLY A 82 8.53 9.78 0.15
CA GLY A 82 8.17 10.74 -0.90
C GLY A 82 8.52 12.15 -0.46
N GLU A 83 8.57 13.07 -1.42
CA GLU A 83 8.93 14.47 -1.15
C GLU A 83 7.80 15.22 -0.43
N SER A 84 6.56 14.94 -0.82
CA SER A 84 5.37 15.52 -0.21
C SER A 84 4.17 14.60 -0.42
N PHE A 85 3.13 14.76 0.40
CA PHE A 85 1.90 13.98 0.31
C PHE A 85 0.67 14.88 0.39
N MET A 86 -0.34 14.57 -0.40
CA MET A 86 -1.68 15.17 -0.29
C MET A 86 -2.48 14.50 0.82
N MET A 87 -3.58 15.15 1.22
CA MET A 87 -4.55 14.58 2.15
C MET A 87 -5.05 13.23 1.63
N HIS A 88 -5.02 12.20 2.49
CA HIS A 88 -5.41 10.82 2.21
C HIS A 88 -4.56 10.05 1.18
N GLN A 89 -3.52 10.65 0.60
CA GLN A 89 -2.74 10.03 -0.49
C GLN A 89 -2.22 8.65 -0.14
N ILE A 90 -1.47 8.53 0.96
CA ILE A 90 -0.90 7.25 1.39
C ILE A 90 -2.01 6.23 1.65
N ARG A 91 -3.08 6.61 2.34
CA ARG A 91 -4.20 5.71 2.65
C ARG A 91 -4.88 5.16 1.40
N LYS A 92 -5.11 6.01 0.40
CA LYS A 92 -5.70 5.58 -0.88
C LYS A 92 -4.74 4.74 -1.72
N MET A 93 -3.44 5.05 -1.71
CA MET A 93 -2.43 4.25 -2.41
C MET A 93 -2.39 2.82 -1.88
N ILE A 94 -2.28 2.67 -0.55
CA ILE A 94 -2.26 1.36 0.10
C ILE A 94 -3.61 0.65 -0.06
N GLY A 95 -4.73 1.37 0.09
CA GLY A 95 -6.06 0.80 -0.11
C GLY A 95 -6.28 0.25 -1.52
N LEU A 96 -5.84 0.97 -2.56
CA LEU A 96 -5.91 0.47 -3.94
C LEU A 96 -5.00 -0.73 -4.15
N ALA A 97 -3.77 -0.70 -3.63
CA ALA A 97 -2.83 -1.81 -3.78
C ALA A 97 -3.34 -3.09 -3.10
N ILE A 98 -4.07 -2.98 -1.98
CA ILE A 98 -4.72 -4.10 -1.30
C ILE A 98 -5.88 -4.67 -2.12
N ALA A 99 -6.57 -3.82 -2.90
CA ALA A 99 -7.75 -4.21 -3.67
C ALA A 99 -7.43 -4.92 -5.01
N ILE A 100 -6.16 -4.95 -5.41
CA ILE A 100 -5.64 -5.64 -6.61
C ILE A 100 -5.23 -7.05 -6.24
#